data_AF-A0A8T4JT61-F1
#
_entry.id   AF-A0A8T4JT61-F1
#
_cell.length_a   1.000
_cell.length_b   1.000
_cell.length_c   1.000
_cell.angle_alpha   90.00
_cell.angle_beta   90.00
_cell.angle_gamma   90.00
#
_symmetry.space_group_name_H-M   'P 1'
#
loop_
_entity.id
_entity.type
_entity.pdbx_description
1 polymer ?
#
loop_
_entity_poly.entity_id
_entity_poly.type
_entity_poly.pdbx_seq_one_letter_code
_entity_poly.pdbx_strand_id
1 'polypeptide(L)'
;MQDQKLENLLNLALDAAPAEREKSLNLNVGFDEETDTWDVIVKYSGELTPVEAETVQVVRLLNEYAIITLTEQQLERLAQFPQIEFVEKPKRLFFALNRGRAASCVDQVRNLGLNLTGRGVLVAVVDSGVDYTHPDFRNEDGTTRIVSIWDQTIPADGMLVEADGMVFRNLPPNGYRVGTEYSRERINAALAADSLEEQQRFVPSRDLSGHGTGVLGIAAGNGRASAGRYRGVAPDSDILVVRLGTPRQGAAGFPRTTELMQGIDYAVRRALELRLPLALNLSFGNTYGAHDGSTLLARYLDDVSNLWKSVISVGTGNEADKAGHTAGDVREGEVTEIPFTIGAYEPALNMQLWKNYADVYDVAIIHPSGQSTGELRRGLGTQRFRLGQTELLIYYGEPSPSSKAQEIYIDFLPVADYLDAGIWRIQLLPKRIVQGNYDLWMPSAAALGADTGFLFPMPETTLTIPSTAERVISVSAYNAATDAYAEFSGRGYTRELQGIKPDLAAPGVDVTTTAVGGGYRSVTGTSFASPFVAGAAALLMQWGIVDGNDPYMYGEKVKAQLIFGARKLRGEAEYPNSRVGWGALCVENSIP
;
A
#
# COMPACT_ATOMS: atom_id res chain seq x y z
N MET A 1 23.35 -18.28 -31.94
CA MET A 1 24.39 -18.94 -31.09
C MET A 1 24.00 -18.60 -29.66
N GLN A 2 23.70 -19.56 -28.79
CA GLN A 2 23.12 -19.28 -27.46
C GLN A 2 24.18 -18.64 -26.55
N ASP A 3 24.08 -17.34 -26.34
CA ASP A 3 24.91 -16.60 -25.39
C ASP A 3 24.23 -16.60 -24.02
N GLN A 4 24.97 -16.97 -22.98
CA GLN A 4 24.48 -17.07 -21.59
C GLN A 4 24.16 -15.69 -20.97
N LYS A 5 24.65 -14.59 -21.58
CA LYS A 5 24.31 -13.22 -21.17
C LYS A 5 22.99 -12.74 -21.75
N LEU A 6 22.44 -13.42 -22.77
CA LEU A 6 21.13 -13.10 -23.33
C LEU A 6 20.05 -13.92 -22.62
N GLU A 7 18.94 -13.28 -22.27
CA GLU A 7 17.77 -13.97 -21.74
C GLU A 7 17.28 -15.06 -22.72
N ASN A 8 16.85 -16.21 -22.18
CA ASN A 8 16.34 -17.33 -22.97
C ASN A 8 15.21 -16.94 -23.95
N LEU A 9 14.34 -16.01 -23.55
CA LEU A 9 13.26 -15.54 -24.40
C LEU A 9 13.76 -14.66 -25.55
N LEU A 10 14.83 -13.90 -25.33
CA LEU A 10 15.50 -13.11 -26.37
C LEU A 10 16.27 -14.03 -27.33
N ASN A 11 17.03 -15.00 -26.81
CA ASN A 11 17.67 -16.05 -27.62
C ASN A 11 16.64 -16.77 -28.52
N LEU A 12 15.48 -17.14 -27.98
CA LEU A 12 14.41 -17.77 -28.75
C LEU A 12 13.80 -16.85 -29.81
N ALA A 13 13.73 -15.53 -29.56
CA ALA A 13 13.22 -14.57 -30.53
C ALA A 13 14.19 -14.40 -31.71
N LEU A 14 15.50 -14.36 -31.45
CA LEU A 14 16.53 -14.24 -32.48
C LEU A 14 16.68 -15.52 -33.31
N ASP A 15 16.51 -16.69 -32.70
CA ASP A 15 16.58 -17.98 -33.40
C ASP A 15 15.30 -18.29 -34.21
N ALA A 16 14.18 -17.59 -33.98
CA ALA A 16 12.91 -17.81 -34.66
C ALA A 16 12.79 -17.03 -35.98
N ALA A 17 12.22 -17.65 -37.02
CA ALA A 17 11.99 -16.96 -38.29
C ALA A 17 10.98 -15.80 -38.12
N PRO A 18 11.06 -14.69 -38.89
CA PRO A 18 10.12 -13.57 -38.77
C PRO A 18 8.64 -13.99 -38.81
N ALA A 19 8.29 -14.90 -39.72
CA ALA A 19 6.93 -15.45 -39.84
C ALA A 19 6.49 -16.33 -38.64
N GLU A 20 7.43 -16.79 -37.81
CA GLU A 20 7.16 -17.50 -36.54
C GLU A 20 7.06 -16.51 -35.38
N ARG A 21 7.92 -15.47 -35.38
CA ARG A 21 7.84 -14.37 -34.40
C ARG A 21 6.53 -13.59 -34.51
N GLU A 22 6.09 -13.25 -35.72
CA GLU A 22 4.81 -12.57 -35.99
C GLU A 22 3.59 -13.35 -35.45
N LYS A 23 3.68 -14.69 -35.46
CA LYS A 23 2.62 -15.56 -34.91
C LYS A 23 2.64 -15.62 -33.38
N SER A 24 3.72 -15.19 -32.74
CA SER A 24 3.87 -15.20 -31.30
C SER A 24 3.56 -13.84 -30.69
N LEU A 25 2.66 -13.82 -29.72
CA LEU A 25 2.28 -12.62 -28.99
C LEU A 25 3.41 -12.01 -28.14
N ASN A 26 4.54 -12.71 -27.98
CA ASN A 26 5.64 -12.34 -27.08
C ASN A 26 6.99 -12.15 -27.78
N LEU A 27 7.23 -12.81 -28.92
CA LEU A 27 8.57 -12.82 -29.53
C LEU A 27 8.93 -11.47 -30.15
N ASN A 28 8.00 -10.74 -30.78
CA ASN A 28 8.26 -9.38 -31.32
C ASN A 28 8.21 -8.24 -30.28
N VAL A 29 8.01 -8.52 -28.98
CA VAL A 29 7.94 -7.44 -27.99
C VAL A 29 9.33 -6.84 -27.81
N GLY A 30 9.45 -5.54 -28.11
CA GLY A 30 10.73 -4.82 -28.17
C GLY A 30 11.32 -4.69 -29.57
N PHE A 31 10.70 -5.26 -30.61
CA PHE A 31 11.16 -5.14 -31.99
C PHE A 31 10.31 -4.12 -32.76
N ASP A 32 10.96 -3.22 -33.49
CA ASP A 32 10.34 -2.23 -34.37
C ASP A 32 10.55 -2.63 -35.83
N GLU A 33 9.45 -2.98 -36.51
CA GLU A 33 9.44 -3.44 -37.91
C GLU A 33 9.75 -2.32 -38.91
N GLU A 34 9.50 -1.05 -38.57
CA GLU A 34 9.77 0.08 -39.48
C GLU A 34 11.26 0.42 -39.54
N THR A 35 11.95 0.25 -38.41
CA THR A 35 13.36 0.62 -38.27
C THR A 35 14.31 -0.57 -38.24
N ASP A 36 13.79 -1.80 -38.17
CA ASP A 36 14.54 -3.06 -38.01
C ASP A 36 15.46 -3.03 -36.77
N THR A 37 14.93 -2.47 -35.68
CA THR A 37 15.65 -2.32 -34.41
C THR A 37 14.96 -3.03 -33.24
N TRP A 38 15.76 -3.33 -32.23
CA TRP A 38 15.36 -3.91 -30.97
C TRP A 38 15.66 -2.94 -29.83
N ASP A 39 14.66 -2.73 -28.97
CA ASP A 39 14.84 -2.23 -27.62
C ASP A 39 15.11 -3.41 -26.69
N VAL A 40 16.25 -3.36 -25.99
CA VAL A 40 16.63 -4.34 -24.96
C VAL A 40 17.00 -3.65 -23.67
N ILE A 41 16.70 -4.32 -22.55
CA ILE A 41 17.07 -3.88 -21.21
C ILE A 41 18.38 -4.57 -20.86
N VAL A 42 19.34 -3.80 -20.38
CA VAL A 42 20.69 -4.27 -20.12
C VAL A 42 21.08 -3.95 -18.69
N LYS A 43 21.63 -4.93 -17.98
CA LYS A 43 22.44 -4.72 -16.78
C LYS A 43 23.90 -4.62 -17.21
N TYR A 44 24.56 -3.55 -16.80
CA TYR A 44 25.94 -3.27 -17.16
C TYR A 44 26.77 -2.89 -15.93
N SER A 45 28.09 -2.88 -16.10
CA SER A 45 29.03 -2.29 -15.14
C SER A 45 30.04 -1.37 -15.82
N GLY A 46 30.44 -0.31 -15.11
CA GLY A 46 31.35 0.71 -15.64
C GLY A 46 30.70 1.65 -16.66
N GLU A 47 31.52 2.22 -17.55
CA GLU A 47 31.06 3.21 -18.53
C GLU A 47 30.60 2.55 -19.85
N LEU A 48 29.39 2.91 -20.30
CA LEU A 48 28.80 2.43 -21.57
C LEU A 48 29.31 3.13 -22.83
N THR A 49 30.28 4.04 -22.73
CA THR A 49 30.78 4.81 -23.89
C THR A 49 31.21 3.95 -25.09
N PRO A 50 31.85 2.77 -24.92
CA PRO A 50 32.16 1.88 -26.04
C PRO A 50 30.92 1.27 -26.71
N VAL A 51 29.83 1.10 -25.96
CA VAL A 51 28.55 0.53 -26.42
C VAL A 51 27.72 1.61 -27.14
N GLU A 52 27.77 2.85 -26.66
CA GLU A 52 27.11 4.02 -27.28
C GLU A 52 27.60 4.26 -28.72
N ALA A 53 28.84 3.91 -29.05
CA ALA A 53 29.41 4.07 -30.39
C ALA A 53 28.88 3.04 -31.42
N GLU A 54 28.31 1.93 -30.96
CA GLU A 54 27.86 0.80 -31.80
C GLU A 54 26.34 0.57 -31.74
N THR A 55 25.58 1.45 -31.09
CA THR A 55 24.14 1.31 -30.87
C THR A 55 23.38 2.53 -31.38
N VAL A 56 22.07 2.39 -31.60
CA VAL A 56 21.24 3.49 -32.12
C VAL A 56 20.95 4.51 -31.02
N GLN A 57 20.62 4.02 -29.83
CA GLN A 57 20.35 4.87 -28.67
C GLN A 57 20.65 4.11 -27.37
N VAL A 58 21.15 4.84 -26.36
CA VAL A 58 21.31 4.34 -24.99
C VAL A 58 20.60 5.28 -24.03
N VAL A 59 19.65 4.74 -23.28
CA VAL A 59 18.97 5.41 -22.17
C VAL A 59 19.49 4.80 -20.87
N ARG A 60 20.37 5.51 -20.17
CA ARG A 60 20.86 5.08 -18.86
C ARG A 60 19.74 5.18 -17.82
N LEU A 61 19.54 4.10 -17.09
CA LEU A 61 18.64 4.00 -15.95
C LEU A 61 19.45 3.95 -14.65
N LEU A 62 18.77 4.11 -13.52
CA LEU A 62 19.41 3.98 -12.20
C LEU A 62 19.89 2.55 -11.97
N ASN A 63 20.89 2.39 -11.10
CA ASN A 63 21.44 1.09 -10.68
C ASN A 63 22.12 0.27 -11.80
N GLU A 64 22.83 0.97 -12.70
CA GLU A 64 23.58 0.36 -13.82
C GLU A 64 22.69 -0.50 -14.74
N TYR A 65 21.45 -0.06 -14.92
CA TYR A 65 20.57 -0.57 -15.98
C TYR A 65 20.56 0.43 -17.13
N ALA A 66 20.39 -0.04 -18.36
CA ALA A 66 20.16 0.81 -19.51
C ALA A 66 19.12 0.18 -20.43
N ILE A 67 18.39 1.01 -21.17
CA ILE A 67 17.65 0.57 -22.34
C ILE A 67 18.50 0.92 -23.55
N ILE A 68 18.77 -0.06 -24.39
CA ILE A 68 19.57 0.11 -25.59
C ILE A 68 18.72 -0.24 -26.79
N THR A 69 18.65 0.68 -27.75
CA THR A 69 18.03 0.48 -29.05
C THR A 69 19.13 0.15 -30.07
N LEU A 70 19.01 -0.94 -30.80
CA LEU A 70 20.03 -1.40 -31.75
C LEU A 70 19.49 -2.39 -32.79
N THR A 71 20.21 -2.62 -33.89
CA THR A 71 19.80 -3.61 -34.90
C THR A 71 20.06 -5.05 -34.44
N GLU A 72 19.40 -6.03 -35.07
CA GLU A 72 19.59 -7.45 -34.77
C GLU A 72 21.07 -7.88 -34.89
N GLN A 73 21.79 -7.35 -35.89
CA GLN A 73 23.23 -7.61 -36.10
C GLN A 73 24.13 -6.97 -35.02
N GLN A 74 23.71 -5.86 -34.43
CA GLN A 74 24.41 -5.23 -33.32
C GLN A 74 24.16 -5.99 -32.01
N LEU A 75 23.04 -6.70 -31.90
CA LEU A 75 22.62 -7.37 -30.67
C LEU A 75 23.48 -8.60 -30.35
N GLU A 76 23.91 -9.32 -31.38
CA GLU A 76 24.90 -10.39 -31.24
C GLU A 76 26.26 -9.90 -30.73
N ARG A 77 26.61 -8.64 -31.03
CA ARG A 77 27.85 -8.00 -30.55
C ARG A 77 27.68 -7.37 -29.17
N LEU A 78 26.47 -6.96 -28.81
CA LEU A 78 26.18 -6.32 -27.53
C LEU A 78 26.61 -7.21 -26.34
N ALA A 79 26.30 -8.51 -26.37
CA ALA A 79 26.70 -9.44 -25.29
C ALA A 79 28.23 -9.63 -25.17
N GLN A 80 29.00 -9.32 -26.22
CA GLN A 80 30.45 -9.50 -26.25
C GLN A 80 31.20 -8.36 -25.54
N PHE A 81 30.55 -7.24 -25.28
CA PHE A 81 31.15 -6.16 -24.51
C PHE A 81 31.40 -6.60 -23.06
N PRO A 82 32.61 -6.39 -22.51
CA PRO A 82 32.92 -6.72 -21.12
C PRO A 82 32.02 -6.01 -20.10
N GLN A 83 31.52 -4.83 -20.45
CA GLN A 83 30.64 -4.00 -19.63
C GLN A 83 29.23 -4.57 -19.51
N ILE A 84 28.82 -5.45 -20.43
CA ILE A 84 27.45 -5.97 -20.50
C ILE A 84 27.39 -7.27 -19.70
N GLU A 85 26.62 -7.23 -18.61
CA GLU A 85 26.47 -8.35 -17.69
C GLU A 85 25.30 -9.24 -18.09
N PHE A 86 24.19 -8.62 -18.49
CA PHE A 86 22.98 -9.34 -18.89
C PHE A 86 22.10 -8.49 -19.81
N VAL A 87 21.45 -9.12 -20.78
CA VAL A 87 20.56 -8.48 -21.75
C VAL A 87 19.23 -9.24 -21.78
N GLU A 88 18.12 -8.54 -21.60
CA GLU A 88 16.77 -9.09 -21.77
C GLU A 88 15.94 -8.25 -22.74
N LYS A 89 14.95 -8.89 -23.37
CA LYS A 89 13.95 -8.16 -24.17
C LYS A 89 12.81 -7.68 -23.27
N PRO A 90 12.16 -6.55 -23.58
CA PRO A 90 10.98 -6.14 -22.87
C PRO A 90 9.86 -7.18 -23.00
N LYS A 91 9.02 -7.25 -21.96
CA LYS A 91 7.96 -8.25 -21.80
C LYS A 91 6.60 -7.58 -21.97
N ARG A 92 5.65 -8.31 -22.56
CA ARG A 92 4.27 -7.85 -22.74
C ARG A 92 3.57 -7.82 -21.38
N LEU A 93 3.05 -6.65 -21.00
CA LEU A 93 2.17 -6.53 -19.84
C LEU A 93 0.73 -6.89 -20.25
N PHE A 94 0.01 -7.64 -19.41
CA PHE A 94 -1.40 -8.03 -19.63
C PHE A 94 -2.38 -7.29 -18.71
N PHE A 95 -3.65 -7.24 -19.14
CA PHE A 95 -4.76 -6.48 -18.55
C PHE A 95 -5.46 -7.23 -17.39
N ALA A 96 -5.80 -6.55 -16.28
CA ALA A 96 -6.43 -7.24 -15.13
C ALA A 96 -7.43 -6.44 -14.23
N LEU A 97 -7.87 -5.21 -14.55
CA LEU A 97 -9.02 -4.62 -13.81
C LEU A 97 -10.31 -5.43 -14.02
N ASN A 98 -10.59 -5.85 -15.26
CA ASN A 98 -11.79 -6.65 -15.59
C ASN A 98 -11.81 -7.95 -14.79
N ARG A 99 -10.64 -8.59 -14.63
CA ARG A 99 -10.53 -9.83 -13.86
C ARG A 99 -10.78 -9.59 -12.37
N GLY A 100 -10.27 -8.48 -11.81
CA GLY A 100 -10.55 -8.11 -10.42
C GLY A 100 -12.04 -7.89 -10.16
N ARG A 101 -12.73 -7.11 -11.00
CA ARG A 101 -14.19 -6.88 -10.84
C ARG A 101 -15.03 -8.14 -11.01
N ALA A 102 -14.74 -8.94 -12.04
CA ALA A 102 -15.42 -10.19 -12.27
C ALA A 102 -15.18 -11.21 -11.14
N ALA A 103 -13.95 -11.29 -10.63
CA ALA A 103 -13.60 -12.20 -9.52
C ALA A 103 -14.20 -11.76 -8.17
N SER A 104 -14.51 -10.47 -8.03
CA SER A 104 -15.25 -9.88 -6.92
C SER A 104 -16.78 -9.90 -7.11
N CYS A 105 -17.29 -10.59 -8.14
CA CYS A 105 -18.71 -10.67 -8.48
C CYS A 105 -19.41 -9.31 -8.71
N VAL A 106 -18.67 -8.27 -9.13
CA VAL A 106 -19.21 -6.92 -9.31
C VAL A 106 -20.01 -6.81 -10.61
N ASP A 107 -19.54 -7.45 -11.68
CA ASP A 107 -20.22 -7.41 -12.98
C ASP A 107 -21.57 -8.14 -12.93
N GLN A 108 -21.65 -9.17 -12.10
CA GLN A 108 -22.82 -10.02 -11.89
C GLN A 108 -23.93 -9.33 -11.08
N VAL A 109 -23.63 -8.25 -10.34
CA VAL A 109 -24.66 -7.43 -9.67
C VAL A 109 -25.73 -6.94 -10.66
N ARG A 110 -25.36 -6.70 -11.93
CA ARG A 110 -26.32 -6.32 -12.99
C ARG A 110 -27.35 -7.41 -13.27
N ASN A 111 -27.02 -8.68 -13.02
CA ASN A 111 -27.92 -9.82 -13.23
C ASN A 111 -29.03 -9.86 -12.18
N LEU A 112 -28.87 -9.17 -11.05
CA LEU A 112 -29.91 -9.05 -10.01
C LEU A 112 -31.09 -8.16 -10.45
N GLY A 113 -31.02 -7.52 -11.62
CA GLY A 113 -32.00 -6.52 -12.05
C GLY A 113 -31.94 -5.23 -11.22
N LEU A 114 -30.92 -5.09 -10.36
CA LEU A 114 -30.67 -3.92 -9.53
C LEU A 114 -29.72 -2.97 -10.26
N ASN A 115 -30.07 -1.68 -10.33
CA ASN A 115 -29.19 -0.66 -10.89
C ASN A 115 -28.28 -0.11 -9.77
N LEU A 116 -27.31 -0.90 -9.30
CA LEU A 116 -26.35 -0.46 -8.28
C LEU A 116 -25.08 0.06 -8.92
N THR A 117 -24.76 1.34 -8.67
CA THR A 117 -23.61 2.04 -9.24
C THR A 117 -22.85 2.91 -8.23
N GLY A 118 -23.31 2.95 -6.98
CA GLY A 118 -22.74 3.78 -5.91
C GLY A 118 -23.34 5.18 -5.84
N ARG A 119 -24.33 5.50 -6.69
CA ARG A 119 -24.98 6.82 -6.70
C ARG A 119 -25.52 7.18 -5.31
N GLY A 120 -25.40 8.45 -4.93
CA GLY A 120 -25.89 8.91 -3.62
C GLY A 120 -25.07 8.40 -2.43
N VAL A 121 -23.90 7.79 -2.67
CA VAL A 121 -22.91 7.43 -1.66
C VAL A 121 -21.61 8.18 -1.95
N LEU A 122 -20.94 8.63 -0.90
CA LEU A 122 -19.64 9.26 -0.98
C LEU A 122 -18.54 8.20 -0.84
N VAL A 123 -17.69 8.06 -1.85
CA VAL A 123 -16.46 7.27 -1.77
C VAL A 123 -15.31 8.20 -1.41
N ALA A 124 -14.68 7.96 -0.27
CA ALA A 124 -13.54 8.74 0.20
C ALA A 124 -12.24 7.94 0.14
N VAL A 125 -11.16 8.58 -0.32
CA VAL A 125 -9.80 8.02 -0.34
C VAL A 125 -8.87 8.98 0.42
N VAL A 126 -8.26 8.48 1.50
CA VAL A 126 -7.23 9.19 2.27
C VAL A 126 -5.88 8.59 1.92
N ASP A 127 -5.13 9.25 1.03
CA ASP A 127 -4.00 8.65 0.32
C ASP A 127 -2.95 9.70 -0.15
N SER A 128 -2.21 9.43 -1.24
CA SER A 128 -1.19 10.30 -1.85
C SER A 128 -1.76 11.44 -2.70
N GLY A 129 -3.09 11.51 -2.83
CA GLY A 129 -3.83 12.48 -3.63
C GLY A 129 -4.54 11.84 -4.83
N VAL A 130 -4.88 12.68 -5.82
CA VAL A 130 -5.53 12.24 -7.05
C VAL A 130 -5.07 13.09 -8.23
N ASP A 131 -4.92 12.46 -9.40
CA ASP A 131 -4.98 13.17 -10.68
C ASP A 131 -6.44 13.49 -11.02
N TYR A 132 -6.92 14.65 -10.57
CA TYR A 132 -8.31 15.08 -10.78
C TYR A 132 -8.66 15.34 -12.25
N THR A 133 -7.66 15.43 -13.13
CA THR A 133 -7.86 15.67 -14.57
C THR A 133 -8.27 14.42 -15.32
N HIS A 134 -8.02 13.24 -14.72
CA HIS A 134 -8.26 11.95 -15.33
C HIS A 134 -9.75 11.81 -15.76
N PRO A 135 -10.05 11.41 -17.01
CA PRO A 135 -11.43 11.31 -17.50
C PRO A 135 -12.34 10.44 -16.64
N ASP A 136 -11.77 9.41 -15.99
CA ASP A 136 -12.51 8.49 -15.14
C ASP A 136 -13.09 9.13 -13.89
N PHE A 137 -12.66 10.32 -13.45
CA PHE A 137 -13.19 11.02 -12.28
C PHE A 137 -14.13 12.18 -12.66
N ARG A 138 -14.53 12.24 -13.93
CA ARG A 138 -15.36 13.30 -14.50
C ARG A 138 -16.70 12.74 -14.97
N ASN A 139 -17.74 13.56 -14.87
CA ASN A 139 -19.06 13.32 -15.43
C ASN A 139 -19.02 13.34 -16.96
N GLU A 140 -20.13 12.93 -17.59
CA GLU A 140 -20.27 12.94 -19.05
C GLU A 140 -20.16 14.35 -19.65
N ASP A 141 -20.66 15.37 -18.94
CA ASP A 141 -20.56 16.78 -19.30
C ASP A 141 -19.15 17.37 -19.12
N GLY A 142 -18.20 16.57 -18.62
CA GLY A 142 -16.82 16.97 -18.41
C GLY A 142 -16.53 17.62 -17.05
N THR A 143 -17.55 17.88 -16.21
CA THR A 143 -17.38 18.34 -14.83
C THR A 143 -16.81 17.24 -13.93
N THR A 144 -16.28 17.60 -12.77
CA THR A 144 -15.72 16.63 -11.80
C THR A 144 -16.80 15.92 -10.98
N ARG A 145 -16.56 14.65 -10.63
CA ARG A 145 -17.29 13.93 -9.58
C ARG A 145 -16.73 14.18 -8.19
N ILE A 146 -15.53 14.76 -8.11
CA ILE A 146 -14.85 15.03 -6.84
C ILE A 146 -15.55 16.20 -6.14
N VAL A 147 -16.15 15.96 -4.97
CA VAL A 147 -16.81 16.99 -4.15
C VAL A 147 -15.79 17.92 -3.50
N SER A 148 -14.64 17.37 -3.10
CA SER A 148 -13.57 18.11 -2.45
C SER A 148 -12.25 17.32 -2.48
N ILE A 149 -11.16 18.06 -2.67
CA ILE A 149 -9.79 17.60 -2.43
C ILE A 149 -9.24 18.40 -1.27
N TRP A 150 -8.83 17.74 -0.19
CA TRP A 150 -8.01 18.37 0.83
C TRP A 150 -6.56 17.94 0.67
N ASP A 151 -5.69 18.89 0.29
CA ASP A 151 -4.26 18.63 0.17
C ASP A 151 -3.52 19.19 1.40
N GLN A 152 -3.13 18.28 2.31
CA GLN A 152 -2.42 18.64 3.53
C GLN A 152 -0.99 19.15 3.29
N THR A 153 -0.43 18.93 2.09
CA THR A 153 0.93 19.38 1.73
C THR A 153 0.98 20.83 1.28
N ILE A 154 -0.14 21.39 0.84
CA ILE A 154 -0.20 22.74 0.26
C ILE A 154 -0.56 23.76 1.34
N PRO A 155 0.33 24.72 1.68
CA PRO A 155 0.06 25.71 2.72
C PRO A 155 -1.20 26.53 2.43
N ALA A 156 -2.06 26.68 3.44
CA ALA A 156 -3.15 27.65 3.39
C ALA A 156 -2.62 29.06 3.67
N ASP A 157 -2.06 29.67 2.63
CA ASP A 157 -1.50 31.02 2.65
C ASP A 157 -2.56 32.14 2.66
N GLY A 158 -3.84 31.80 2.56
CA GLY A 158 -4.94 32.76 2.49
C GLY A 158 -4.98 33.54 1.18
N MET A 159 -4.17 33.19 0.18
CA MET A 159 -4.15 33.88 -1.11
C MET A 159 -5.49 33.72 -1.81
N LEU A 160 -5.91 34.79 -2.49
CA LEU A 160 -7.07 34.80 -3.35
C LEU A 160 -6.68 34.25 -4.72
N VAL A 161 -7.51 33.35 -5.24
CA VAL A 161 -7.35 32.75 -6.56
C VAL A 161 -8.63 33.02 -7.33
N GLU A 162 -8.54 33.89 -8.33
CA GLU A 162 -9.63 34.16 -9.27
C GLU A 162 -9.62 33.10 -10.37
N ALA A 163 -10.76 32.45 -10.59
CA ALA A 163 -10.95 31.39 -11.58
C ALA A 163 -12.40 31.45 -12.10
N ASP A 164 -12.58 31.56 -13.42
CA ASP A 164 -13.90 31.60 -14.08
C ASP A 164 -14.88 32.63 -13.47
N GLY A 165 -14.39 33.84 -13.17
CA GLY A 165 -15.20 34.90 -12.54
C GLY A 165 -15.56 34.64 -11.07
N MET A 166 -15.09 33.54 -10.48
CA MET A 166 -15.23 33.24 -9.05
C MET A 166 -13.93 33.56 -8.30
N VAL A 167 -14.06 33.92 -7.03
CA VAL A 167 -12.91 34.19 -6.15
C VAL A 167 -12.85 33.12 -5.07
N PHE A 168 -11.79 32.32 -5.11
CA PHE A 168 -11.49 31.31 -4.10
C PHE A 168 -10.42 31.82 -3.14
N ARG A 169 -10.33 31.23 -1.95
CA ARG A 169 -9.26 31.50 -0.99
C ARG A 169 -8.57 30.19 -0.62
N ASN A 170 -7.25 30.19 -0.57
CA ASN A 170 -6.46 29.07 -0.06
C ASN A 170 -6.60 28.98 1.46
N LEU A 171 -7.57 28.20 1.92
CA LEU A 171 -7.84 27.96 3.34
C LEU A 171 -7.78 26.46 3.63
N PRO A 172 -7.44 26.06 4.87
CA PRO A 172 -7.69 24.69 5.29
C PRO A 172 -9.21 24.48 5.42
N PRO A 173 -9.69 23.23 5.46
CA PRO A 173 -11.07 22.97 5.80
C PRO A 173 -11.39 23.54 7.19
N ASN A 174 -12.66 23.85 7.44
CA ASN A 174 -13.08 24.48 8.70
C ASN A 174 -12.70 23.60 9.91
N GLY A 175 -12.05 24.20 10.91
CA GLY A 175 -11.56 23.49 12.10
C GLY A 175 -10.14 22.94 11.98
N TYR A 176 -9.51 22.98 10.82
CA TYR A 176 -8.12 22.55 10.61
C TYR A 176 -7.18 23.74 10.42
N ARG A 177 -5.87 23.49 10.54
CA ARG A 177 -4.82 24.54 10.49
C ARG A 177 -3.81 24.33 9.37
N VAL A 178 -3.88 23.21 8.66
CA VAL A 178 -2.89 22.80 7.65
C VAL A 178 -3.60 22.36 6.37
N GLY A 179 -2.87 22.42 5.27
CA GLY A 179 -3.37 22.07 3.96
C GLY A 179 -4.33 23.09 3.36
N THR A 180 -4.68 22.88 2.10
CA THR A 180 -5.65 23.69 1.37
C THR A 180 -6.78 22.80 0.86
N GLU A 181 -8.02 23.24 1.05
CA GLU A 181 -9.21 22.59 0.49
C GLU A 181 -9.55 23.15 -0.90
N TYR A 182 -9.85 22.27 -1.85
CA TYR A 182 -10.31 22.60 -3.19
C TYR A 182 -11.71 22.03 -3.39
N SER A 183 -12.71 22.92 -3.51
CA SER A 183 -14.11 22.52 -3.73
C SER A 183 -14.34 22.07 -5.17
N ARG A 184 -15.47 21.37 -5.38
CA ARG A 184 -15.96 20.97 -6.71
C ARG A 184 -15.96 22.11 -7.73
N GLU A 185 -16.43 23.29 -7.32
CA GLU A 185 -16.52 24.47 -8.20
C GLU A 185 -15.12 24.91 -8.65
N ARG A 186 -14.17 24.94 -7.72
CA ARG A 186 -12.78 25.28 -8.00
C ARG A 186 -12.09 24.25 -8.90
N ILE A 187 -12.38 22.97 -8.69
CA ILE A 187 -11.88 21.89 -9.54
C ILE A 187 -12.46 22.01 -10.95
N ASN A 188 -13.76 22.31 -11.10
CA ASN A 188 -14.37 22.52 -12.40
C ASN A 188 -13.76 23.71 -13.14
N ALA A 189 -13.50 24.82 -12.44
CA ALA A 189 -12.79 25.96 -13.03
C ALA A 189 -11.37 25.55 -13.49
N ALA A 190 -10.66 24.71 -12.73
CA ALA A 190 -9.36 24.16 -13.11
C ALA A 190 -9.43 23.21 -14.33
N LEU A 191 -10.52 22.45 -14.46
CA LEU A 191 -10.74 21.58 -15.63
C LEU A 191 -11.15 22.34 -16.89
N ALA A 192 -11.72 23.53 -16.74
CA ALA A 192 -12.11 24.41 -17.84
C ALA A 192 -11.00 25.36 -18.31
N ALA A 193 -9.88 25.43 -17.57
CA ALA A 193 -8.76 26.30 -17.89
C ALA A 193 -8.08 25.94 -19.24
N ASP A 194 -7.63 26.95 -19.98
CA ASP A 194 -7.05 26.78 -21.33
C ASP A 194 -5.60 26.28 -21.31
N SER A 195 -4.95 26.29 -20.15
CA SER A 195 -3.56 25.87 -20.00
C SER A 195 -3.32 25.09 -18.71
N LEU A 196 -2.30 24.23 -18.73
CA LEU A 196 -1.84 23.52 -17.54
C LEU A 196 -1.39 24.48 -16.42
N GLU A 197 -0.81 25.62 -16.79
CA GLU A 197 -0.38 26.65 -15.84
C GLU A 197 -1.57 27.24 -15.08
N GLU A 198 -2.64 27.63 -15.78
CA GLU A 198 -3.86 28.13 -15.16
C GLU A 198 -4.57 27.05 -14.33
N GLN A 199 -4.63 25.82 -14.85
CA GLN A 199 -5.17 24.68 -14.11
C GLN A 199 -4.42 24.47 -12.79
N GLN A 200 -3.08 24.50 -12.80
CA GLN A 200 -2.26 24.35 -11.60
C GLN A 200 -2.33 25.57 -10.68
N ARG A 201 -2.54 26.78 -11.22
CA ARG A 201 -2.82 27.97 -10.41
C ARG A 201 -4.14 27.81 -9.65
N PHE A 202 -5.17 27.25 -10.29
CA PHE A 202 -6.47 27.03 -9.66
C PHE A 202 -6.42 25.88 -8.67
N VAL A 203 -5.90 24.72 -9.04
CA VAL A 203 -5.73 23.55 -8.17
C VAL A 203 -4.33 22.97 -8.34
N PRO A 204 -3.35 23.38 -7.51
CA PRO A 204 -1.97 22.89 -7.58
C PRO A 204 -1.75 21.49 -6.98
N SER A 205 -2.80 20.86 -6.45
CA SER A 205 -2.71 19.50 -5.90
C SER A 205 -2.36 18.48 -6.97
N ARG A 206 -1.38 17.62 -6.69
CA ARG A 206 -0.90 16.58 -7.62
C ARG A 206 -0.63 15.28 -6.87
N ASP A 207 -1.07 14.17 -7.45
CA ASP A 207 -0.63 12.86 -7.00
C ASP A 207 0.72 12.51 -7.65
N LEU A 208 1.82 12.73 -6.91
CA LEU A 208 3.16 12.46 -7.43
C LEU A 208 3.53 10.97 -7.40
N SER A 209 2.87 10.18 -6.54
CA SER A 209 3.10 8.74 -6.43
C SER A 209 2.25 7.95 -7.44
N GLY A 210 1.06 8.46 -7.74
CA GLY A 210 0.03 7.76 -8.51
C GLY A 210 -0.69 6.67 -7.72
N HIS A 211 -0.34 6.47 -6.45
CA HIS A 211 -0.95 5.47 -5.58
C HIS A 211 -2.44 5.80 -5.35
N GLY A 212 -2.76 6.99 -4.84
CA GLY A 212 -4.13 7.42 -4.57
C GLY A 212 -5.00 7.49 -5.82
N THR A 213 -4.44 7.94 -6.96
CA THR A 213 -5.11 7.88 -8.26
C THR A 213 -5.51 6.45 -8.62
N GLY A 214 -4.61 5.49 -8.45
CA GLY A 214 -4.90 4.08 -8.72
C GLY A 214 -5.90 3.46 -7.73
N VAL A 215 -5.81 3.81 -6.44
CA VAL A 215 -6.76 3.37 -5.41
C VAL A 215 -8.17 3.86 -5.74
N LEU A 216 -8.30 5.15 -6.07
CA LEU A 216 -9.58 5.76 -6.41
C LEU A 216 -10.17 5.19 -7.71
N GLY A 217 -9.34 4.88 -8.71
CA GLY A 217 -9.77 4.23 -9.95
C GLY A 217 -10.49 2.90 -9.71
N ILE A 218 -9.97 2.07 -8.80
CA ILE A 218 -10.57 0.78 -8.44
C ILE A 218 -11.91 0.99 -7.72
N ALA A 219 -11.95 1.91 -6.75
CA ALA A 219 -13.15 2.13 -5.95
C ALA A 219 -14.27 2.78 -6.76
N ALA A 220 -13.98 3.85 -7.52
CA ALA A 220 -14.99 4.75 -8.07
C ALA A 220 -14.72 5.26 -9.50
N GLY A 221 -13.68 4.82 -10.21
CA GLY A 221 -13.44 5.22 -11.60
C GLY A 221 -14.59 4.81 -12.53
N ASN A 222 -15.09 5.70 -13.39
CA ASN A 222 -16.24 5.37 -14.26
C ASN A 222 -15.85 4.67 -15.58
N GLY A 223 -14.53 4.55 -15.86
CA GLY A 223 -14.00 3.90 -17.05
C GLY A 223 -14.06 4.74 -18.32
N ARG A 224 -14.37 6.04 -18.24
CA ARG A 224 -14.54 6.91 -19.42
C ARG A 224 -13.32 6.92 -20.34
N ALA A 225 -12.10 6.93 -19.82
CA ALA A 225 -10.87 6.89 -20.61
C ALA A 225 -10.68 5.58 -21.38
N SER A 226 -11.44 4.54 -21.05
CA SER A 226 -11.38 3.22 -21.69
C SER A 226 -12.71 2.76 -22.28
N ALA A 227 -13.63 3.69 -22.56
CA ALA A 227 -14.98 3.40 -23.06
C ALA A 227 -15.74 2.39 -22.17
N GLY A 228 -15.59 2.53 -20.86
CA GLY A 228 -16.23 1.70 -19.84
C GLY A 228 -15.53 0.37 -19.56
N ARG A 229 -14.45 0.03 -20.25
CA ARG A 229 -13.70 -1.22 -20.04
C ARG A 229 -13.13 -1.27 -18.63
N TYR A 230 -12.35 -0.28 -18.24
CA TYR A 230 -11.69 -0.23 -16.93
C TYR A 230 -12.46 0.65 -15.95
N ARG A 231 -13.73 0.32 -15.77
CA ARG A 231 -14.58 0.93 -14.75
C ARG A 231 -14.31 0.29 -13.39
N GLY A 232 -14.29 1.07 -12.31
CA GLY A 232 -14.21 0.64 -10.92
C GLY A 232 -15.53 0.07 -10.39
N VAL A 233 -15.61 -0.14 -9.08
CA VAL A 233 -16.75 -0.83 -8.44
C VAL A 233 -17.97 0.06 -8.30
N ALA A 234 -17.80 1.31 -7.86
CA ALA A 234 -18.87 2.26 -7.56
C ALA A 234 -18.77 3.51 -8.47
N PRO A 235 -18.98 3.34 -9.79
CA PRO A 235 -18.66 4.31 -10.84
C PRO A 235 -19.47 5.61 -10.83
N ASP A 236 -20.59 5.66 -10.12
CA ASP A 236 -21.47 6.84 -10.07
C ASP A 236 -21.46 7.52 -8.67
N SER A 237 -20.55 7.09 -7.80
CA SER A 237 -20.37 7.72 -6.49
C SER A 237 -19.81 9.13 -6.61
N ASP A 238 -20.21 9.99 -5.67
CA ASP A 238 -19.47 11.21 -5.37
C ASP A 238 -18.11 10.85 -4.76
N ILE A 239 -17.08 11.67 -5.01
CA ILE A 239 -15.71 11.35 -4.60
C ILE A 239 -15.16 12.40 -3.64
N LEU A 240 -14.54 11.98 -2.53
CA LEU A 240 -13.75 12.84 -1.65
C LEU A 240 -12.31 12.33 -1.59
N VAL A 241 -11.34 13.25 -1.68
CA VAL A 241 -9.92 12.88 -1.60
C VAL A 241 -9.23 13.70 -0.53
N VAL A 242 -8.44 13.02 0.30
CA VAL A 242 -7.47 13.67 1.19
C VAL A 242 -6.07 13.23 0.76
N ARG A 243 -5.25 14.18 0.32
CA ARG A 243 -3.82 13.96 0.13
C ARG A 243 -3.11 14.20 1.46
N LEU A 244 -2.52 13.15 1.99
CA LEU A 244 -1.84 13.18 3.26
C LEU A 244 -0.55 14.00 3.20
N GLY A 245 -0.33 14.80 4.24
CA GLY A 245 0.84 15.64 4.38
C GLY A 245 2.09 14.82 4.69
N THR A 246 3.22 15.19 4.09
CA THR A 246 4.55 14.79 4.61
C THR A 246 5.05 15.85 5.60
N PRO A 247 6.00 15.53 6.49
CA PRO A 247 6.51 16.50 7.46
C PRO A 247 7.02 17.79 6.79
N ARG A 248 7.07 18.88 7.58
CA ARG A 248 7.58 20.21 7.17
C ARG A 248 8.84 20.10 6.29
N GLN A 249 8.91 20.93 5.23
CA GLN A 249 9.98 20.99 4.24
C GLN A 249 11.35 20.56 4.79
N GLY A 250 11.92 19.50 4.23
CA GLY A 250 13.30 19.05 4.51
C GLY A 250 13.45 17.70 5.22
N ALA A 251 12.37 17.06 5.67
CA ALA A 251 12.43 15.67 6.13
C ALA A 251 11.89 14.73 5.05
N ALA A 252 12.73 13.84 4.52
CA ALA A 252 12.26 12.66 3.81
C ALA A 252 11.41 11.84 4.79
N GLY A 253 10.11 11.67 4.52
CA GLY A 253 9.24 10.97 5.47
C GLY A 253 7.84 10.70 4.93
N PHE A 254 7.29 9.57 5.36
CA PHE A 254 5.90 9.16 5.14
C PHE A 254 4.92 10.01 5.96
N PRO A 255 3.63 10.08 5.57
CA PRO A 255 2.60 10.70 6.39
C PRO A 255 2.52 10.11 7.80
N ARG A 256 2.23 10.94 8.80
CA ARG A 256 2.12 10.48 10.19
C ARG A 256 0.67 10.15 10.53
N THR A 257 0.50 9.44 11.64
CA THR A 257 -0.81 9.10 12.20
C THR A 257 -1.69 10.33 12.46
N THR A 258 -1.09 11.49 12.77
CA THR A 258 -1.81 12.76 12.95
C THR A 258 -2.51 13.26 11.69
N GLU A 259 -1.80 13.27 10.57
CA GLU A 259 -2.32 13.67 9.26
C GLU A 259 -3.42 12.70 8.80
N LEU A 260 -3.22 11.40 9.03
CA LEU A 260 -4.21 10.35 8.78
C LEU A 260 -5.50 10.54 9.59
N MET A 261 -5.39 10.72 10.92
CA MET A 261 -6.55 10.92 11.80
C MET A 261 -7.36 12.15 11.40
N GLN A 262 -6.70 13.25 11.04
CA GLN A 262 -7.39 14.45 10.56
C GLN A 262 -8.09 14.19 9.22
N GLY A 263 -7.46 13.47 8.29
CA GLY A 263 -8.07 13.10 7.01
C GLY A 263 -9.34 12.26 7.17
N ILE A 264 -9.32 11.31 8.11
CA ILE A 264 -10.50 10.50 8.47
C ILE A 264 -11.60 11.36 9.10
N ASP A 265 -11.26 12.21 10.08
CA ASP A 265 -12.20 13.14 10.72
C ASP A 265 -12.89 14.01 9.66
N TYR A 266 -12.10 14.58 8.75
CA TYR A 266 -12.58 15.42 7.67
C TYR A 266 -13.54 14.67 6.74
N ALA A 267 -13.19 13.45 6.30
CA ALA A 267 -14.06 12.65 5.43
C ALA A 267 -15.43 12.36 6.08
N VAL A 268 -15.43 12.01 7.36
CA VAL A 268 -16.65 11.69 8.12
C VAL A 268 -17.51 12.95 8.34
N ARG A 269 -16.90 14.06 8.73
CA ARG A 269 -17.60 15.35 8.87
C ARG A 269 -18.19 15.80 7.55
N ARG A 270 -17.43 15.68 6.46
CA ARG A 270 -17.88 16.10 5.14
C ARG A 270 -19.03 15.24 4.62
N ALA A 271 -18.99 13.93 4.87
CA ALA A 271 -20.12 13.04 4.58
C ALA A 271 -21.39 13.44 5.34
N LEU A 272 -21.25 13.81 6.62
CA LEU A 272 -22.36 14.28 7.46
C LEU A 272 -22.91 15.64 6.98
N GLU A 273 -22.04 16.58 6.63
CA GLU A 273 -22.43 17.88 6.05
C GLU A 273 -23.19 17.72 4.74
N LEU A 274 -22.70 16.85 3.85
CA LEU A 274 -23.33 16.52 2.57
C LEU A 274 -24.56 15.61 2.72
N ARG A 275 -24.76 15.03 3.91
CA ARG A 275 -25.78 14.03 4.24
C ARG A 275 -25.74 12.77 3.34
N LEU A 276 -24.54 12.36 2.95
CA LEU A 276 -24.30 11.16 2.14
C LEU A 276 -23.72 10.04 3.01
N PRO A 277 -24.11 8.75 2.82
CA PRO A 277 -23.37 7.63 3.39
C PRO A 277 -21.91 7.64 2.92
N LEU A 278 -21.00 7.09 3.73
CA LEU A 278 -19.56 7.17 3.50
C LEU A 278 -18.93 5.78 3.37
N ALA A 279 -18.36 5.50 2.20
CA ALA A 279 -17.41 4.40 1.99
C ALA A 279 -15.98 4.95 1.99
N LEU A 280 -15.27 4.77 3.10
CA LEU A 280 -13.90 5.28 3.28
C LEU A 280 -12.87 4.17 3.05
N ASN A 281 -11.90 4.41 2.17
CA ASN A 281 -10.76 3.54 1.95
C ASN A 281 -9.48 4.12 2.58
N LEU A 282 -8.77 3.29 3.35
CA LEU A 282 -7.45 3.58 3.90
C LEU A 282 -6.43 2.55 3.38
N SER A 283 -5.54 2.99 2.50
CA SER A 283 -4.48 2.16 1.93
C SER A 283 -3.10 2.51 2.51
N PHE A 284 -3.08 2.77 3.83
CA PHE A 284 -1.90 3.11 4.60
C PHE A 284 -1.85 2.27 5.88
N GLY A 285 -0.64 1.84 6.25
CA GLY A 285 -0.41 1.18 7.52
C GLY A 285 1.06 1.23 7.92
N ASN A 286 1.33 0.93 9.19
CA ASN A 286 2.68 0.78 9.72
C ASN A 286 2.79 -0.45 10.61
N THR A 287 4.01 -0.82 10.97
CA THR A 287 4.31 -1.96 11.84
C THR A 287 4.57 -1.55 13.29
N TYR A 288 4.44 -0.26 13.63
CA TYR A 288 4.72 0.26 14.97
C TYR A 288 3.49 0.18 15.88
N GLY A 289 3.58 -0.61 16.94
CA GLY A 289 2.56 -0.80 17.95
C GLY A 289 2.37 -2.26 18.34
N ALA A 290 1.41 -2.50 19.24
CA ALA A 290 1.19 -3.81 19.87
C ALA A 290 0.42 -4.83 19.01
N HIS A 291 -0.08 -4.42 17.84
CA HIS A 291 -0.87 -5.25 16.90
C HIS A 291 -2.10 -5.96 17.50
N ASP A 292 -2.65 -5.41 18.58
CA ASP A 292 -3.78 -5.96 19.34
C ASP A 292 -5.01 -5.04 19.37
N GLY A 293 -5.10 -4.10 18.42
CA GLY A 293 -6.19 -3.11 18.36
C GLY A 293 -6.16 -2.03 19.46
N SER A 294 -5.19 -2.07 20.39
CA SER A 294 -5.15 -1.14 21.53
C SER A 294 -4.53 0.23 21.22
N THR A 295 -3.97 0.42 20.01
CA THR A 295 -3.35 1.70 19.63
C THR A 295 -4.39 2.82 19.57
N LEU A 296 -3.96 4.06 19.81
CA LEU A 296 -4.86 5.22 19.74
C LEU A 296 -5.50 5.38 18.35
N LEU A 297 -4.75 5.09 17.29
CA LEU A 297 -5.26 5.14 15.92
C LEU A 297 -6.34 4.06 15.68
N ALA A 298 -6.11 2.83 16.13
CA ALA A 298 -7.08 1.75 15.98
C ALA A 298 -8.38 2.07 16.74
N ARG A 299 -8.28 2.50 18.01
CA ARG A 299 -9.43 2.92 18.80
C ARG A 299 -10.18 4.11 18.21
N TYR A 300 -9.44 5.09 17.70
CA TYR A 300 -10.04 6.21 17.01
C TYR A 300 -10.85 5.75 15.79
N LEU A 301 -10.35 4.79 15.01
CA LEU A 301 -11.12 4.18 13.92
C LEU A 301 -12.35 3.43 14.42
N ASP A 302 -12.27 2.72 15.53
CA ASP A 302 -13.43 2.05 16.12
C ASP A 302 -14.49 3.04 16.59
N ASP A 303 -14.09 4.17 17.15
CA ASP A 303 -15.02 5.22 17.59
C ASP A 303 -15.64 5.95 16.40
N VAL A 304 -14.83 6.37 15.44
CA VAL A 304 -15.28 7.13 14.26
C VAL A 304 -16.12 6.27 13.31
N SER A 305 -15.93 4.94 13.29
CA SER A 305 -16.77 4.02 12.50
C SER A 305 -18.23 4.01 12.95
N ASN A 306 -18.52 4.40 14.20
CA ASN A 306 -19.90 4.57 14.68
C ASN A 306 -20.46 5.97 14.42
N LEU A 307 -19.63 6.89 13.94
CA LEU A 307 -20.08 8.22 13.58
C LEU A 307 -20.62 8.20 12.15
N TRP A 308 -21.88 8.63 12.02
CA TRP A 308 -22.60 8.68 10.75
C TRP A 308 -22.78 7.30 10.08
N LYS A 309 -23.32 7.28 8.86
CA LYS A 309 -23.53 6.06 8.08
C LYS A 309 -22.25 5.72 7.32
N SER A 310 -21.26 5.19 8.06
CA SER A 310 -19.89 5.01 7.58
C SER A 310 -19.49 3.54 7.50
N VAL A 311 -18.66 3.21 6.51
CA VAL A 311 -17.96 1.93 6.37
C VAL A 311 -16.51 2.24 6.01
N ILE A 312 -15.57 1.73 6.80
CA ILE A 312 -14.13 1.97 6.63
C ILE A 312 -13.45 0.67 6.22
N SER A 313 -12.77 0.67 5.07
CA SER A 313 -11.97 -0.46 4.57
C SER A 313 -10.48 -0.14 4.68
N VAL A 314 -9.69 -1.10 5.17
CA VAL A 314 -8.25 -0.93 5.41
C VAL A 314 -7.49 -2.13 4.85
N GLY A 315 -6.46 -1.91 4.04
CA GLY A 315 -5.58 -2.98 3.57
C GLY A 315 -4.74 -3.57 4.72
N THR A 316 -4.46 -4.87 4.70
CA THR A 316 -3.67 -5.52 5.78
C THR A 316 -2.17 -5.22 5.75
N GLY A 317 -1.65 -4.57 4.70
CA GLY A 317 -0.22 -4.30 4.52
C GLY A 317 0.49 -5.42 3.75
N ASN A 318 1.75 -5.19 3.40
CA ASN A 318 2.52 -6.06 2.51
C ASN A 318 3.77 -6.67 3.19
N GLU A 319 3.67 -6.99 4.48
CA GLU A 319 4.81 -7.31 5.35
C GLU A 319 5.02 -8.82 5.58
N ALA A 320 4.10 -9.69 5.14
CA ALA A 320 4.11 -11.10 5.54
C ALA A 320 5.29 -11.92 5.00
N ASP A 321 5.86 -11.52 3.88
CA ASP A 321 7.02 -12.13 3.24
C ASP A 321 8.31 -11.30 3.40
N LYS A 322 8.31 -10.30 4.30
CA LYS A 322 9.40 -9.31 4.42
C LYS A 322 10.34 -9.50 5.59
N ALA A 323 10.16 -10.57 6.36
CA ALA A 323 10.99 -10.90 7.51
C ALA A 323 11.13 -9.79 8.59
N GLY A 324 10.21 -8.82 8.60
CA GLY A 324 10.19 -7.72 9.59
C GLY A 324 9.51 -8.09 10.91
N HIS A 325 9.01 -9.32 11.07
CA HIS A 325 8.35 -9.82 12.27
C HIS A 325 8.89 -11.19 12.70
N THR A 326 9.06 -11.40 14.00
CA THR A 326 9.27 -12.72 14.60
C THR A 326 8.53 -12.82 15.92
N ALA A 327 8.13 -14.03 16.29
CA ALA A 327 7.42 -14.31 17.54
C ALA A 327 7.85 -15.68 18.08
N GLY A 328 7.61 -15.91 19.37
CA GLY A 328 7.92 -17.19 20.00
C GLY A 328 7.54 -17.23 21.47
N ASP A 329 7.96 -18.28 22.15
CA ASP A 329 7.71 -18.50 23.57
C ASP A 329 9.03 -18.53 24.35
N VAL A 330 9.06 -17.81 25.46
CA VAL A 330 10.11 -17.91 26.49
C VAL A 330 9.71 -18.97 27.52
N ARG A 331 10.65 -19.81 27.94
CA ARG A 331 10.43 -20.87 28.95
C ARG A 331 11.45 -20.77 30.07
N GLU A 332 11.01 -20.91 31.32
CA GLU A 332 11.92 -20.87 32.48
C GLU A 332 13.05 -21.90 32.35
N GLY A 333 14.27 -21.46 32.66
CA GLY A 333 15.50 -22.27 32.55
C GLY A 333 16.13 -22.31 31.15
N GLU A 334 15.50 -21.72 30.14
CA GLU A 334 15.99 -21.68 28.76
C GLU A 334 16.24 -20.24 28.28
N VAL A 335 17.47 -19.92 27.88
CA VAL A 335 17.75 -18.63 27.25
C VAL A 335 17.28 -18.68 25.80
N THR A 336 16.38 -17.77 25.44
CA THR A 336 15.91 -17.64 24.05
C THR A 336 16.83 -16.66 23.30
N GLU A 337 17.44 -17.12 22.21
CA GLU A 337 18.21 -16.26 21.29
C GLU A 337 17.40 -15.95 20.04
N ILE A 338 17.32 -14.67 19.70
CA ILE A 338 16.58 -14.17 18.54
C ILE A 338 17.59 -13.49 17.61
N PRO A 339 18.10 -14.20 16.59
CA PRO A 339 19.04 -13.63 15.65
C PRO A 339 18.35 -12.83 14.55
N PHE A 340 18.97 -11.71 14.17
CA PHE A 340 18.53 -10.84 13.09
C PHE A 340 19.74 -10.26 12.36
N THR A 341 19.55 -9.93 11.08
CA THR A 341 20.59 -9.31 10.25
C THR A 341 20.33 -7.82 10.14
N ILE A 342 21.40 -7.04 10.25
CA ILE A 342 21.44 -5.67 9.73
C ILE A 342 22.27 -5.70 8.44
N GLY A 343 21.68 -5.27 7.34
CA GLY A 343 22.32 -5.20 6.03
C GLY A 343 23.39 -4.11 5.95
N ALA A 344 24.18 -4.13 4.88
CA ALA A 344 25.13 -3.06 4.61
C ALA A 344 24.39 -1.73 4.32
N TYR A 345 24.99 -0.61 4.71
CA TYR A 345 24.47 0.74 4.49
C TYR A 345 23.10 1.03 5.12
N GLU A 346 22.73 0.31 6.19
CA GLU A 346 21.54 0.63 6.97
C GLU A 346 21.78 1.90 7.80
N PRO A 347 21.08 3.02 7.54
CA PRO A 347 21.37 4.29 8.20
C PRO A 347 20.85 4.35 9.64
N ALA A 348 19.73 3.70 9.93
CA ALA A 348 19.15 3.59 11.27
C ALA A 348 18.08 2.50 11.27
N LEU A 349 17.80 1.95 12.45
CA LEU A 349 16.75 0.94 12.64
C LEU A 349 16.14 1.13 14.03
N ASN A 350 14.84 0.87 14.17
CA ASN A 350 14.26 0.65 15.49
C ASN A 350 13.60 -0.73 15.58
N MET A 351 13.43 -1.24 16.78
CA MET A 351 12.74 -2.50 17.03
C MET A 351 11.88 -2.36 18.28
N GLN A 352 10.73 -3.01 18.26
CA GLN A 352 9.86 -3.10 19.43
C GLN A 352 9.71 -4.56 19.81
N LEU A 353 9.98 -4.88 21.07
CA LEU A 353 9.62 -6.17 21.66
C LEU A 353 8.37 -5.98 22.52
N TRP A 354 7.34 -6.77 22.22
CA TRP A 354 6.07 -6.79 22.93
C TRP A 354 5.91 -8.09 23.68
N LYS A 355 5.41 -7.99 24.92
CA LYS A 355 5.24 -9.13 25.83
C LYS A 355 4.11 -8.89 26.82
N ASN A 356 3.64 -9.95 27.46
CA ASN A 356 2.78 -9.80 28.63
C ASN A 356 3.58 -9.16 29.79
N TYR A 357 2.99 -8.18 30.48
CA TYR A 357 3.65 -7.53 31.61
C TYR A 357 3.84 -8.46 32.82
N ALA A 358 3.03 -9.51 32.94
CA ALA A 358 3.15 -10.48 34.02
C ALA A 358 4.43 -11.34 33.92
N ASP A 359 4.96 -11.49 32.70
CA ASP A 359 6.21 -12.19 32.41
C ASP A 359 7.42 -11.36 32.81
N VAL A 360 8.41 -12.02 33.37
CA VAL A 360 9.63 -11.41 33.90
C VAL A 360 10.82 -12.12 33.30
N TYR A 361 11.52 -11.43 32.41
CA TYR A 361 12.79 -11.85 31.84
C TYR A 361 13.69 -10.65 31.58
N ASP A 362 15.00 -10.87 31.68
CA ASP A 362 15.99 -9.88 31.28
C ASP A 362 16.21 -9.95 29.78
N VAL A 363 16.65 -8.83 29.22
CA VAL A 363 16.93 -8.70 27.80
C VAL A 363 18.39 -8.26 27.66
N ALA A 364 19.09 -8.78 26.67
CA ALA A 364 20.42 -8.31 26.27
C ALA A 364 20.52 -8.24 24.75
N ILE A 365 21.27 -7.26 24.23
CA ILE A 365 21.56 -7.14 22.80
C ILE A 365 23.04 -7.49 22.57
N ILE A 366 23.30 -8.35 21.58
CA ILE A 366 24.62 -8.85 21.22
C ILE A 366 24.96 -8.35 19.81
N HIS A 367 26.04 -7.60 19.72
CA HIS A 367 26.63 -7.10 18.46
C HIS A 367 27.36 -8.24 17.71
N PRO A 368 27.51 -8.19 16.37
CA PRO A 368 28.18 -9.21 15.56
C PRO A 368 29.59 -9.60 16.05
N SER A 369 30.33 -8.66 16.64
CA SER A 369 31.66 -8.90 17.24
C SER A 369 31.64 -9.66 18.59
N GLY A 370 30.46 -9.90 19.16
CA GLY A 370 30.27 -10.51 20.48
C GLY A 370 30.18 -9.53 21.65
N GLN A 371 30.30 -8.22 21.41
CA GLN A 371 30.02 -7.21 22.43
C GLN A 371 28.55 -7.26 22.86
N SER A 372 28.28 -7.03 24.14
CA SER A 372 26.94 -7.14 24.72
C SER A 372 26.59 -5.90 25.56
N THR A 373 25.31 -5.55 25.60
CA THR A 373 24.78 -4.59 26.58
C THR A 373 24.82 -5.12 28.02
N GLY A 374 24.95 -6.44 28.21
CA GLY A 374 24.54 -7.10 29.44
C GLY A 374 23.01 -7.03 29.63
N GLU A 375 22.54 -7.41 30.82
CA GLU A 375 21.13 -7.32 31.19
C GLU A 375 20.67 -5.85 31.21
N LEU A 376 19.62 -5.53 30.46
CA LEU A 376 18.98 -4.22 30.49
C LEU A 376 18.36 -3.94 31.85
N ARG A 377 18.48 -2.70 32.35
CA ARG A 377 17.85 -2.32 33.62
C ARG A 377 16.33 -2.26 33.44
N ARG A 378 15.61 -2.86 34.39
CA ARG A 378 14.14 -2.77 34.44
C ARG A 378 13.76 -1.51 35.21
N GLY A 379 13.33 -0.48 34.49
CA GLY A 379 12.91 0.79 35.06
C GLY A 379 12.78 1.87 34.00
N LEU A 380 11.96 2.87 34.31
CA LEU A 380 11.72 3.99 33.40
C LEU A 380 13.00 4.83 33.22
N GLY A 381 13.19 5.30 32.00
CA GLY A 381 14.31 6.16 31.61
C GLY A 381 15.13 5.57 30.46
N THR A 382 15.70 6.46 29.66
CA THR A 382 16.52 6.07 28.51
C THR A 382 17.83 5.44 28.96
N GLN A 383 18.13 4.27 28.41
CA GLN A 383 19.40 3.59 28.57
C GLN A 383 20.20 3.73 27.29
N ARG A 384 21.50 3.99 27.40
CA ARG A 384 22.40 4.18 26.27
C ARG A 384 23.54 3.19 26.33
N PHE A 385 23.76 2.47 25.23
CA PHE A 385 24.88 1.56 25.08
C PHE A 385 25.58 1.86 23.77
N ARG A 386 26.89 1.63 23.71
CA ARG A 386 27.65 1.71 22.47
C ARG A 386 28.31 0.38 22.21
N LEU A 387 27.96 -0.26 21.09
CA LEU A 387 28.54 -1.51 20.62
C LEU A 387 29.10 -1.24 19.22
N GLY A 388 30.41 -1.37 19.02
CA GLY A 388 31.05 -0.99 17.76
C GLY A 388 30.82 0.48 17.37
N GLN A 389 30.33 0.70 16.15
CA GLN A 389 29.88 1.97 15.58
C GLN A 389 28.37 2.19 15.72
N THR A 390 27.70 1.42 16.58
CA THR A 390 26.26 1.51 16.81
C THR A 390 25.97 1.99 18.25
N GLU A 391 25.22 3.07 18.39
CA GLU A 391 24.65 3.52 19.66
C GLU A 391 23.22 2.99 19.79
N LEU A 392 22.94 2.30 20.89
CA LEU A 392 21.61 1.81 21.23
C LEU A 392 20.93 2.77 22.20
N LEU A 393 19.73 3.25 21.83
CA LEU A 393 18.83 3.95 22.75
C LEU A 393 17.69 3.02 23.12
N ILE A 394 17.60 2.66 24.39
CA ILE A 394 16.65 1.66 24.85
C ILE A 394 15.71 2.26 25.88
N TYR A 395 14.42 2.01 25.69
CA TYR A 395 13.38 2.37 26.64
C TYR A 395 12.63 1.11 27.08
N TYR A 396 12.76 0.78 28.37
CA TYR A 396 12.07 -0.34 28.98
C TYR A 396 10.74 0.17 29.54
N GLY A 397 9.66 0.02 28.77
CA GLY A 397 8.36 0.61 29.07
C GLY A 397 7.61 -0.09 30.20
N GLU A 398 6.50 0.53 30.61
CA GLU A 398 5.48 -0.06 31.48
C GLU A 398 4.13 -0.07 30.72
N PRO A 399 3.16 -0.89 31.14
CA PRO A 399 1.81 -0.85 30.59
C PRO A 399 1.22 0.55 30.63
N SER A 400 0.41 0.87 29.63
CA SER A 400 -0.28 2.16 29.54
C SER A 400 -1.73 2.03 30.03
N PRO A 401 -2.43 3.15 30.30
CA PRO A 401 -3.86 3.10 30.60
C PRO A 401 -4.71 2.41 29.51
N SER A 402 -4.17 2.33 28.29
CA SER A 402 -4.81 1.70 27.14
C SER A 402 -4.33 0.27 26.86
N SER A 403 -3.18 -0.18 27.35
CA SER A 403 -2.68 -1.52 27.05
C SER A 403 -2.02 -2.19 28.24
N LYS A 404 -2.31 -3.47 28.42
CA LYS A 404 -1.66 -4.34 29.42
C LYS A 404 -0.32 -4.89 28.93
N ALA A 405 -0.05 -4.76 27.62
CA ALA A 405 1.20 -5.20 27.03
C ALA A 405 2.34 -4.29 27.46
N GLN A 406 3.54 -4.86 27.55
CA GLN A 406 4.76 -4.11 27.80
C GLN A 406 5.56 -4.01 26.51
N GLU A 407 6.02 -2.80 26.20
CA GLU A 407 6.94 -2.50 25.11
C GLU A 407 8.36 -2.35 25.66
N ILE A 408 9.32 -2.97 24.98
CA ILE A 408 10.73 -2.60 25.07
C ILE A 408 11.13 -2.06 23.70
N TYR A 409 11.33 -0.75 23.63
CA TYR A 409 11.72 -0.05 22.41
C TYR A 409 13.24 0.07 22.34
N ILE A 410 13.81 -0.24 21.18
CA ILE A 410 15.25 -0.25 20.91
C ILE A 410 15.48 0.57 19.64
N ASP A 411 16.25 1.65 19.74
CA ASP A 411 16.72 2.43 18.60
C ASP A 411 18.19 2.12 18.35
N PHE A 412 18.54 1.88 17.09
CA PHE A 412 19.90 1.64 16.60
C PHE A 412 20.32 2.85 15.79
N LEU A 413 21.28 3.59 16.32
CA LEU A 413 21.79 4.82 15.71
C LEU A 413 23.25 4.64 15.30
N PRO A 414 23.65 5.14 14.12
CA PRO A 414 25.04 5.10 13.70
C PRO A 414 25.83 6.15 14.47
N VAL A 415 27.07 5.83 14.82
CA VAL A 415 28.03 6.83 15.33
C VAL A 415 28.51 7.74 14.19
N ALA A 416 28.60 7.20 12.98
CA ALA A 416 28.92 7.92 11.76
C ALA A 416 27.72 7.84 10.80
N ASP A 417 27.85 7.11 9.69
CA ASP A 417 26.86 7.13 8.61
C ASP A 417 25.92 5.92 8.60
N TYR A 418 26.39 4.76 9.06
CA TYR A 418 25.66 3.49 8.97
C TYR A 418 25.87 2.61 10.21
N LEU A 419 24.91 1.73 10.47
CA LEU A 419 24.97 0.70 11.51
C LEU A 419 25.99 -0.38 11.17
N ASP A 420 26.50 -1.07 12.19
CA ASP A 420 27.37 -2.23 11.97
C ASP A 420 26.56 -3.38 11.36
N ALA A 421 26.89 -3.74 10.12
CA ALA A 421 26.25 -4.84 9.41
C ALA A 421 26.65 -6.21 9.99
N GLY A 422 25.76 -7.19 9.84
CA GLY A 422 25.99 -8.58 10.26
C GLY A 422 24.86 -9.13 11.11
N ILE A 423 25.13 -10.28 11.74
CA ILE A 423 24.15 -10.99 12.56
C ILE A 423 24.23 -10.49 14.00
N TRP A 424 23.18 -9.79 14.40
CA TRP A 424 22.91 -9.37 15.77
C TRP A 424 22.03 -10.39 16.47
N ARG A 425 22.02 -10.38 17.81
CA ARG A 425 21.11 -11.23 18.60
C ARG A 425 20.46 -10.45 19.73
N ILE A 426 19.19 -10.73 19.97
CA ILE A 426 18.49 -10.39 21.21
C ILE A 426 18.42 -11.67 22.06
N GLN A 427 18.87 -11.58 23.31
CA GLN A 427 18.78 -12.67 24.28
C GLN A 427 17.67 -12.35 25.29
N LEU A 428 16.75 -13.30 25.49
CA LEU A 428 15.73 -13.24 26.53
C LEU A 428 16.09 -14.25 27.64
N LEU A 429 16.32 -13.75 28.85
CA LEU A 429 16.74 -14.53 30.01
C LEU A 429 15.59 -14.68 31.01
N PRO A 430 14.85 -15.80 31.01
CA PRO A 430 13.68 -16.00 31.86
C PRO A 430 14.00 -15.94 33.34
N LYS A 431 13.14 -15.27 34.11
CA LYS A 431 13.13 -15.32 35.58
C LYS A 431 11.81 -15.84 36.15
N ARG A 432 10.69 -15.34 35.64
CA ARG A 432 9.35 -15.81 36.01
C ARG A 432 8.41 -15.68 34.82
N ILE A 433 7.90 -16.78 34.30
CA ILE A 433 7.05 -16.80 33.10
C ILE A 433 5.65 -17.27 33.44
N VAL A 434 4.65 -16.57 32.93
CA VAL A 434 3.21 -16.82 33.07
C VAL A 434 2.62 -17.22 31.71
N GLN A 435 2.82 -16.40 30.67
CA GLN A 435 2.35 -16.68 29.31
C GLN A 435 3.51 -17.01 28.39
N GLY A 436 4.59 -16.22 28.43
CA GLY A 436 5.85 -16.50 27.75
C GLY A 436 5.91 -16.07 26.30
N ASN A 437 4.78 -15.75 25.67
CA ASN A 437 4.76 -15.27 24.30
C ASN A 437 5.42 -13.90 24.17
N TYR A 438 6.16 -13.73 23.09
CA TYR A 438 6.74 -12.45 22.69
C TYR A 438 6.56 -12.25 21.19
N ASP A 439 6.53 -10.99 20.79
CA ASP A 439 6.52 -10.58 19.38
C ASP A 439 7.51 -9.43 19.20
N LEU A 440 8.25 -9.44 18.10
CA LEU A 440 9.12 -8.33 17.71
C LEU A 440 8.81 -7.86 16.30
N TRP A 441 8.68 -6.55 16.14
CA TRP A 441 8.57 -5.92 14.84
C TRP A 441 9.72 -4.95 14.59
N MET A 442 10.19 -4.97 13.35
CA MET A 442 10.99 -3.93 12.71
C MET A 442 10.06 -2.91 12.03
N PRO A 443 10.58 -1.77 11.54
CA PRO A 443 9.85 -0.88 10.65
C PRO A 443 9.40 -1.63 9.40
N SER A 444 8.44 -1.05 8.67
CA SER A 444 8.02 -1.61 7.39
C SER A 444 9.23 -1.79 6.47
N ALA A 445 9.22 -2.86 5.69
CA ALA A 445 10.28 -3.16 4.72
C ALA A 445 10.59 -2.01 3.75
N ALA A 446 9.63 -1.11 3.52
CA ALA A 446 9.84 0.10 2.71
C ALA A 446 10.84 1.10 3.33
N ALA A 447 11.16 0.95 4.62
CA ALA A 447 12.10 1.79 5.35
C ALA A 447 13.42 1.07 5.68
N LEU A 448 13.62 -0.16 5.19
CA LEU A 448 14.77 -1.00 5.51
C LEU A 448 15.55 -1.40 4.26
N GLY A 449 16.83 -1.73 4.44
CA GLY A 449 17.62 -2.42 3.43
C GLY A 449 17.10 -3.84 3.17
N ALA A 450 17.25 -4.34 1.94
CA ALA A 450 16.73 -5.65 1.54
C ALA A 450 17.29 -6.84 2.34
N ASP A 451 18.49 -6.69 2.91
CA ASP A 451 19.18 -7.71 3.71
C ASP A 451 18.93 -7.56 5.23
N THR A 452 18.14 -6.55 5.65
CA THR A 452 17.81 -6.30 7.06
C THR A 452 16.51 -7.01 7.42
N GLY A 453 16.57 -7.91 8.41
CA GLY A 453 15.42 -8.72 8.81
C GLY A 453 15.74 -9.80 9.83
N PHE A 454 14.71 -10.47 10.36
CA PHE A 454 14.88 -11.62 11.23
C PHE A 454 15.34 -12.85 10.46
N LEU A 455 16.25 -13.65 11.04
CA LEU A 455 16.67 -14.91 10.41
C LEU A 455 15.60 -16.00 10.51
N PHE A 456 14.74 -15.92 11.52
CA PHE A 456 13.62 -16.83 11.73
C PHE A 456 12.32 -16.02 11.82
N PRO A 457 11.83 -15.48 10.68
CA PRO A 457 10.65 -14.65 10.68
C PRO A 457 9.36 -15.46 10.85
N MET A 458 8.35 -14.84 11.43
CA MET A 458 7.00 -15.42 11.53
C MET A 458 6.05 -14.66 10.59
N PRO A 459 5.45 -15.34 9.58
CA PRO A 459 4.57 -14.67 8.62
C PRO A 459 3.21 -14.30 9.21
N GLU A 460 2.80 -14.93 10.30
CA GLU A 460 1.60 -14.58 11.07
C GLU A 460 1.84 -13.32 11.93
N THR A 461 0.77 -12.61 12.26
CA THR A 461 0.72 -11.34 13.01
C THR A 461 1.46 -10.20 12.29
N THR A 462 1.31 -10.15 10.96
CA THR A 462 1.93 -9.15 10.08
C THR A 462 0.93 -8.12 9.54
N LEU A 463 -0.30 -8.13 10.06
CA LEU A 463 -1.30 -7.10 9.81
C LEU A 463 -0.76 -5.73 10.21
N THR A 464 -0.72 -4.78 9.29
CA THR A 464 -0.27 -3.41 9.60
C THR A 464 -1.35 -2.65 10.39
N ILE A 465 -0.94 -1.76 11.29
CA ILE A 465 -1.84 -0.85 11.96
C ILE A 465 -2.20 0.26 10.97
N PRO A 466 -3.50 0.53 10.71
CA PRO A 466 -4.60 0.28 11.62
C PRO A 466 -5.59 -0.81 11.20
N SER A 467 -5.19 -1.76 10.35
CA SER A 467 -6.03 -2.91 9.98
C SER A 467 -6.32 -3.87 11.16
N THR A 468 -5.69 -3.65 12.30
CA THR A 468 -5.97 -4.35 13.57
C THR A 468 -7.16 -3.76 14.34
N ALA A 469 -7.75 -2.65 13.90
CA ALA A 469 -8.97 -2.09 14.49
C ALA A 469 -10.17 -3.04 14.32
N GLU A 470 -11.04 -3.11 15.33
CA GLU A 470 -12.13 -4.09 15.37
C GLU A 470 -13.20 -3.81 14.31
N ARG A 471 -13.65 -2.55 14.22
CA ARG A 471 -14.83 -2.15 13.45
C ARG A 471 -14.57 -1.79 11.99
N VAL A 472 -13.31 -1.63 11.61
CA VAL A 472 -12.96 -1.51 10.19
C VAL A 472 -13.08 -2.87 9.49
N ILE A 473 -13.17 -2.86 8.15
CA ILE A 473 -13.07 -4.05 7.32
C ILE A 473 -11.61 -4.18 6.86
N SER A 474 -10.93 -5.20 7.36
CA SER A 474 -9.51 -5.45 7.06
C SER A 474 -9.40 -6.39 5.87
N VAL A 475 -8.74 -5.91 4.82
CA VAL A 475 -8.78 -6.50 3.48
C VAL A 475 -7.42 -7.05 3.09
N SER A 476 -7.31 -8.37 2.97
CA SER A 476 -6.12 -9.03 2.41
C SER A 476 -6.18 -9.10 0.89
N ALA A 477 -5.04 -9.43 0.27
CA ALA A 477 -4.91 -9.53 -1.18
C ALA A 477 -4.86 -10.99 -1.65
N TYR A 478 -5.49 -11.26 -2.79
CA TYR A 478 -5.30 -12.50 -3.54
C TYR A 478 -5.06 -12.20 -5.03
N ASN A 479 -4.47 -13.15 -5.73
CA ASN A 479 -4.28 -13.09 -7.17
C ASN A 479 -5.52 -13.64 -7.89
N ALA A 480 -6.26 -12.76 -8.57
CA ALA A 480 -7.47 -13.15 -9.29
C ALA A 480 -7.23 -14.08 -10.49
N ALA A 481 -6.00 -14.18 -11.01
CA ALA A 481 -5.63 -15.09 -12.09
C ALA A 481 -5.57 -16.55 -11.63
N THR A 482 -5.05 -16.77 -10.43
CA THR A 482 -4.81 -18.11 -9.87
C THR A 482 -5.84 -18.49 -8.80
N ASP A 483 -6.61 -17.50 -8.33
CA ASP A 483 -7.51 -17.62 -7.18
C ASP A 483 -6.76 -18.03 -5.89
N ALA A 484 -5.48 -17.67 -5.81
CA ALA A 484 -4.59 -17.98 -4.70
C ALA A 484 -4.28 -16.72 -3.88
N TYR A 485 -4.13 -16.91 -2.57
CA TYR A 485 -3.68 -15.87 -1.65
C TYR A 485 -2.34 -15.24 -2.08
N ALA A 486 -2.19 -13.94 -1.89
CA ALA A 486 -0.96 -13.22 -2.23
C ALA A 486 0.03 -13.25 -1.07
N GLU A 487 1.22 -13.83 -1.28
CA GLU A 487 2.18 -14.13 -0.20
C GLU A 487 2.63 -12.91 0.62
N PHE A 488 2.71 -11.74 -0.01
CA PHE A 488 3.06 -10.48 0.66
C PHE A 488 1.98 -9.98 1.61
N SER A 489 0.71 -10.36 1.41
CA SER A 489 -0.41 -9.77 2.12
C SER A 489 -0.26 -9.99 3.63
N GLY A 490 -0.51 -8.98 4.46
CA GLY A 490 -0.48 -9.16 5.91
C GLY A 490 -1.46 -10.26 6.32
N ARG A 491 -1.01 -11.17 7.19
CA ARG A 491 -1.78 -12.32 7.71
C ARG A 491 -1.57 -12.51 9.21
N GLY A 492 -2.34 -13.43 9.77
CA GLY A 492 -2.42 -13.66 11.20
C GLY A 492 -3.59 -12.94 11.81
N TYR A 493 -4.02 -13.46 12.95
CA TYR A 493 -4.89 -12.70 13.84
C TYR A 493 -4.11 -11.55 14.49
N THR A 494 -4.82 -10.71 15.23
CA THR A 494 -4.18 -9.72 16.11
C THR A 494 -3.35 -10.43 17.19
N ARG A 495 -2.30 -9.76 17.71
CA ARG A 495 -1.37 -10.33 18.71
C ARG A 495 -2.11 -10.95 19.90
N GLU A 496 -3.10 -10.22 20.40
CA GLU A 496 -4.11 -10.75 21.31
C GLU A 496 -5.39 -10.94 20.48
N LEU A 497 -5.92 -12.17 20.42
CA LEU A 497 -7.09 -12.47 19.61
C LEU A 497 -8.33 -11.73 20.15
N GLN A 498 -8.70 -10.62 19.51
CA GLN A 498 -9.93 -9.87 19.80
C GLN A 498 -11.04 -10.17 18.80
N GLY A 499 -10.67 -10.67 17.62
CA GLY A 499 -11.58 -11.04 16.55
C GLY A 499 -10.82 -11.66 15.38
N ILE A 500 -11.56 -12.15 14.40
CA ILE A 500 -11.00 -12.71 13.18
C ILE A 500 -10.56 -11.55 12.28
N LYS A 501 -9.26 -11.53 11.95
CA LYS A 501 -8.66 -10.63 10.95
C LYS A 501 -7.72 -11.44 10.04
N PRO A 502 -7.59 -11.09 8.75
CA PRO A 502 -8.44 -10.15 7.99
C PRO A 502 -9.92 -10.57 8.00
N ASP A 503 -10.82 -9.65 7.65
CA ASP A 503 -12.24 -9.97 7.53
C ASP A 503 -12.49 -10.75 6.23
N LEU A 504 -11.89 -10.30 5.12
CA LEU A 504 -12.01 -10.94 3.81
C LEU A 504 -10.83 -10.57 2.91
N ALA A 505 -10.71 -11.25 1.77
CA ALA A 505 -9.72 -10.97 0.73
C ALA A 505 -10.35 -10.32 -0.51
N ALA A 506 -9.60 -9.48 -1.21
CA ALA A 506 -9.98 -8.92 -2.51
C ALA A 506 -8.82 -8.99 -3.52
N PRO A 507 -9.07 -8.86 -4.84
CA PRO A 507 -8.02 -8.86 -5.84
C PRO A 507 -6.98 -7.77 -5.57
N GLY A 508 -5.71 -8.15 -5.42
CA GLY A 508 -4.62 -7.21 -5.12
C GLY A 508 -3.33 -7.49 -5.87
N VAL A 509 -3.35 -8.34 -6.91
CA VAL A 509 -2.19 -8.67 -7.74
C VAL A 509 -2.50 -8.35 -9.19
N ASP A 510 -1.60 -7.60 -9.82
CA ASP A 510 -1.68 -7.13 -11.21
C ASP A 510 -3.00 -6.42 -11.55
N VAL A 511 -3.57 -5.68 -10.61
CA VAL A 511 -4.82 -4.95 -10.81
C VAL A 511 -4.56 -3.80 -11.77
N THR A 512 -5.27 -3.71 -12.88
CA THR A 512 -5.20 -2.52 -13.75
C THR A 512 -5.99 -1.38 -13.12
N THR A 513 -5.52 -0.15 -13.14
CA THR A 513 -6.26 1.00 -12.61
C THR A 513 -5.79 2.30 -13.26
N THR A 514 -6.48 3.41 -13.01
CA THR A 514 -6.15 4.74 -13.54
C THR A 514 -4.73 5.15 -13.19
N ALA A 515 -4.03 5.77 -14.15
CA ALA A 515 -2.67 6.28 -13.98
C ALA A 515 -2.65 7.82 -14.01
N VAL A 516 -1.65 8.41 -13.33
CA VAL A 516 -1.40 9.85 -13.38
C VAL A 516 -0.94 10.23 -14.79
N GLY A 517 -1.46 11.34 -15.30
CA GLY A 517 -1.22 11.77 -16.69
C GLY A 517 -2.17 11.12 -17.70
N GLY A 518 -3.15 10.35 -17.23
CA GLY A 518 -4.12 9.65 -18.07
C GLY A 518 -3.79 8.18 -18.29
N GLY A 519 -4.77 7.44 -18.80
CA GLY A 519 -4.63 6.02 -19.11
C GLY A 519 -4.65 5.13 -17.87
N TYR A 520 -4.04 3.95 -17.98
CA TYR A 520 -4.13 2.91 -16.97
C TYR A 520 -2.77 2.22 -16.75
N ARG A 521 -2.54 1.74 -15.53
CA ARG A 521 -1.34 1.01 -15.11
C ARG A 521 -1.70 -0.26 -14.33
N SER A 522 -0.78 -1.22 -14.25
CA SER A 522 -0.90 -2.40 -13.38
C SER A 522 -0.33 -2.10 -12.00
N VAL A 523 -1.00 -2.56 -10.94
CA VAL A 523 -0.59 -2.35 -9.55
C VAL A 523 -0.81 -3.61 -8.69
N THR A 524 0.04 -3.79 -7.68
CA THR A 524 0.02 -4.93 -6.76
C THR A 524 0.18 -4.45 -5.31
N GLY A 525 -0.59 -5.02 -4.38
CA GLY A 525 -0.59 -4.69 -2.96
C GLY A 525 -1.99 -4.75 -2.32
N THR A 526 -2.06 -4.91 -1.00
CA THR A 526 -3.33 -4.84 -0.26
C THR A 526 -4.00 -3.46 -0.38
N SER A 527 -3.19 -2.42 -0.63
CA SER A 527 -3.65 -1.08 -0.96
C SER A 527 -4.59 -1.02 -2.15
N PHE A 528 -4.50 -1.99 -3.08
CA PHE A 528 -5.35 -2.09 -4.26
C PHE A 528 -6.45 -3.15 -4.12
N ALA A 529 -6.38 -4.00 -3.08
CA ALA A 529 -7.46 -4.91 -2.68
C ALA A 529 -8.56 -4.17 -1.90
N SER A 530 -8.17 -3.38 -0.89
CA SER A 530 -9.09 -2.57 -0.06
C SER A 530 -10.12 -1.72 -0.85
N PRO A 531 -9.76 -1.00 -1.93
CA PRO A 531 -10.72 -0.18 -2.66
C PRO A 531 -11.84 -0.97 -3.36
N PHE A 532 -11.65 -2.28 -3.65
CA PHE A 532 -12.77 -3.11 -4.12
C PHE A 532 -13.86 -3.22 -3.05
N VAL A 533 -13.46 -3.37 -1.78
CA VAL A 533 -14.36 -3.50 -0.64
C VAL A 533 -15.03 -2.17 -0.30
N ALA A 534 -14.29 -1.07 -0.37
CA ALA A 534 -14.89 0.27 -0.21
C ALA A 534 -15.95 0.53 -1.29
N GLY A 535 -15.66 0.20 -2.55
CA GLY A 535 -16.64 0.30 -3.62
C GLY A 535 -17.84 -0.64 -3.42
N ALA A 536 -17.61 -1.88 -2.98
CA ALA A 536 -18.69 -2.82 -2.66
C ALA A 536 -19.60 -2.29 -1.53
N ALA A 537 -19.00 -1.74 -0.47
CA ALA A 537 -19.72 -1.07 0.61
C ALA A 537 -20.59 0.08 0.08
N ALA A 538 -20.12 0.85 -0.90
CA ALA A 538 -20.92 1.89 -1.54
C ALA A 538 -22.14 1.32 -2.30
N LEU A 539 -22.00 0.16 -2.96
CA LEU A 539 -23.12 -0.52 -3.61
C LEU A 539 -24.16 -1.02 -2.58
N LEU A 540 -23.72 -1.64 -1.48
CA LEU A 540 -24.62 -2.07 -0.40
C LEU A 540 -25.31 -0.87 0.29
N MET A 541 -24.57 0.21 0.55
CA MET A 541 -25.13 1.44 1.13
C MET A 541 -26.13 2.12 0.19
N GLN A 542 -25.88 2.09 -1.12
CA GLN A 542 -26.88 2.55 -2.08
C GLN A 542 -28.14 1.68 -1.97
N TRP A 543 -28.01 0.36 -2.09
CA TRP A 543 -29.13 -0.57 -2.00
C TRP A 543 -29.95 -0.37 -0.73
N GLY A 544 -29.29 -0.30 0.42
CA GLY A 544 -29.96 -0.18 1.71
C GLY A 544 -30.49 1.22 1.97
N ILE A 545 -29.62 2.23 1.95
CA ILE A 545 -29.91 3.57 2.45
C ILE A 545 -30.54 4.45 1.37
N VAL A 546 -29.97 4.46 0.16
CA VAL A 546 -30.40 5.38 -0.92
C VAL A 546 -31.68 4.86 -1.57
N ASP A 547 -31.73 3.57 -1.87
CA ASP A 547 -32.88 2.92 -2.51
C ASP A 547 -33.94 2.47 -1.49
N GLY A 548 -33.66 2.62 -0.19
CA GLY A 548 -34.65 2.52 0.90
C GLY A 548 -34.97 1.10 1.40
N ASN A 549 -34.18 0.09 1.00
CA ASN A 549 -34.41 -1.30 1.43
C ASN A 549 -34.01 -1.54 2.90
N ASP A 550 -33.00 -0.83 3.39
CA ASP A 550 -32.49 -0.94 4.75
C ASP A 550 -31.71 0.32 5.18
N PRO A 551 -32.33 1.26 5.92
CA PRO A 551 -31.69 2.52 6.29
C PRO A 551 -30.50 2.35 7.26
N TYR A 552 -30.28 1.14 7.80
CA TYR A 552 -29.20 0.78 8.71
C TYR A 552 -28.07 -0.02 8.06
N MET A 553 -28.01 -0.06 6.72
CA MET A 553 -26.97 -0.76 5.97
C MET A 553 -25.63 -0.02 6.00
N TYR A 554 -24.93 -0.01 7.15
CA TYR A 554 -23.59 0.57 7.35
C TYR A 554 -22.85 -0.14 8.50
N GLY A 555 -21.60 0.24 8.75
CA GLY A 555 -20.76 -0.31 9.83
C GLY A 555 -20.69 -1.85 9.82
N GLU A 556 -20.86 -2.45 11.00
CA GLU A 556 -20.86 -3.91 11.19
C GLU A 556 -21.91 -4.64 10.34
N LYS A 557 -23.02 -3.99 9.96
CA LYS A 557 -24.05 -4.64 9.13
C LYS A 557 -23.55 -4.87 7.71
N VAL A 558 -22.88 -3.88 7.11
CA VAL A 558 -22.24 -4.04 5.80
C VAL A 558 -21.11 -5.05 5.88
N LYS A 559 -20.27 -4.99 6.93
CA LYS A 559 -19.23 -6.00 7.15
C LYS A 559 -19.81 -7.42 7.21
N ALA A 560 -20.88 -7.62 7.97
CA ALA A 560 -21.55 -8.92 8.09
C ALA A 560 -22.10 -9.42 6.76
N GLN A 561 -22.67 -8.54 5.93
CA GLN A 561 -23.16 -8.92 4.59
C GLN A 561 -22.02 -9.30 3.64
N LEU A 562 -20.92 -8.56 3.67
CA LEU A 562 -19.74 -8.88 2.87
C LEU A 562 -19.07 -10.19 3.30
N ILE A 563 -19.05 -10.47 4.60
CA ILE A 563 -18.62 -11.77 5.16
C ILE A 563 -19.55 -12.89 4.72
N PHE A 564 -20.87 -12.68 4.81
CA PHE A 564 -21.86 -13.67 4.40
C PHE A 564 -21.75 -14.01 2.91
N GLY A 565 -21.54 -13.01 2.06
CA GLY A 565 -21.39 -13.18 0.62
C GLY A 565 -20.01 -13.71 0.20
N ALA A 566 -19.03 -13.76 1.10
CA ALA A 566 -17.67 -14.13 0.76
C ALA A 566 -17.59 -15.55 0.16
N ARG A 567 -16.90 -15.67 -0.98
CA ARG A 567 -16.69 -16.95 -1.67
C ARG A 567 -15.39 -17.60 -1.22
N LYS A 568 -15.33 -18.92 -1.32
CA LYS A 568 -14.08 -19.66 -1.06
C LYS A 568 -13.03 -19.39 -2.15
N LEU A 569 -11.77 -19.44 -1.76
CA LEU A 569 -10.58 -19.33 -2.59
C LEU A 569 -9.93 -20.70 -2.74
N ARG A 570 -9.24 -20.92 -3.86
CA ARG A 570 -8.49 -22.16 -4.08
C ARG A 570 -7.28 -22.22 -3.13
N GLY A 571 -7.03 -23.41 -2.59
CA GLY A 571 -5.91 -23.64 -1.66
C GLY A 571 -6.21 -23.30 -0.20
N GLU A 572 -7.41 -22.81 0.11
CA GLU A 572 -7.87 -22.54 1.48
C GLU A 572 -8.93 -23.58 1.87
N ALA A 573 -8.64 -24.37 2.90
CA ALA A 573 -9.49 -25.49 3.31
C ALA A 573 -10.49 -25.11 4.42
N GLU A 574 -10.09 -24.24 5.34
CA GLU A 574 -10.84 -23.87 6.54
C GLU A 574 -11.15 -22.38 6.56
N TYR A 575 -12.32 -22.05 7.12
CA TYR A 575 -12.81 -20.68 7.23
C TYR A 575 -13.52 -20.47 8.58
N PRO A 576 -13.36 -19.31 9.23
CA PRO A 576 -12.40 -18.28 8.85
C PRO A 576 -10.95 -18.73 9.05
N ASN A 577 -10.01 -18.08 8.37
CA ASN A 577 -8.57 -18.32 8.57
C ASN A 577 -7.75 -17.02 8.57
N SER A 578 -6.49 -17.14 8.97
CA SER A 578 -5.60 -15.99 9.17
C SER A 578 -5.09 -15.32 7.89
N ARG A 579 -5.33 -15.90 6.70
CA ARG A 579 -4.88 -15.36 5.41
C ARG A 579 -5.99 -14.58 4.70
N VAL A 580 -7.17 -15.17 4.60
CA VAL A 580 -8.27 -14.65 3.78
C VAL A 580 -9.53 -14.36 4.58
N GLY A 581 -9.46 -14.50 5.91
CA GLY A 581 -10.61 -14.26 6.77
C GLY A 581 -11.74 -15.20 6.43
N TRP A 582 -12.90 -14.63 6.12
CA TRP A 582 -14.11 -15.36 5.75
C TRP A 582 -14.19 -15.76 4.27
N GLY A 583 -13.25 -15.31 3.43
CA GLY A 583 -13.22 -15.64 2.01
C GLY A 583 -12.88 -14.45 1.12
N ALA A 584 -12.98 -14.65 -0.19
CA ALA A 584 -12.85 -13.58 -1.17
C ALA A 584 -14.17 -12.82 -1.33
N LEU A 585 -14.07 -11.50 -1.52
CA LEU A 585 -15.18 -10.61 -1.83
C LEU A 585 -16.03 -11.19 -2.98
N CYS A 586 -17.35 -11.20 -2.82
CA CYS A 586 -18.31 -11.45 -3.88
C CYS A 586 -19.53 -10.57 -3.65
N VAL A 587 -19.59 -9.44 -4.36
CA VAL A 587 -20.60 -8.39 -4.12
C VAL A 587 -22.01 -8.88 -4.41
N GLU A 588 -22.22 -9.64 -5.48
CA GLU A 588 -23.51 -10.24 -5.82
C GLU A 588 -24.11 -11.03 -4.64
N ASN A 589 -23.32 -11.91 -4.02
CA ASN A 589 -23.76 -12.71 -2.87
C ASN A 589 -23.93 -11.91 -1.58
N SER A 590 -23.38 -10.69 -1.53
CA SER A 590 -23.42 -9.82 -0.34
C SER A 590 -24.65 -8.90 -0.34
N ILE A 591 -25.38 -8.79 -1.46
CA ILE A 591 -26.60 -8.00 -1.53
C ILE A 591 -27.77 -8.86 -1.02
N PRO A 592 -28.54 -8.40 -0.01
CA PRO A 592 -29.59 -9.21 0.61
C PRO A 592 -30.82 -9.53 -0.25
#